data_AF-A0A7K3BJN3-F1
#
_entry.id   AF-A0A7K3BJN3-F1
#
_cell.length_a   1.000
_cell.length_b   1.000
_cell.length_c   1.000
_cell.angle_alpha   90.00
_cell.angle_beta   90.00
_cell.angle_gamma   90.00
#
_symmetry.space_group_name_H-M   'P 1'
#
loop_
_entity.id
_entity.type
_entity.pdbx_description
1 polymer ?
#
loop_
_entity_poly.entity_id
_entity_poly.type
_entity_poly.pdbx_seq_one_letter_code
_entity_poly.pdbx_strand_id
1 'polypeptide(L)'
;MSGFRGVSVAAALLGGVLLLTGCTGSSDSAAATATSPSPKASASAEVSADVSASAGASGSAPPSASSSGSAAPRPSSRSTTPKATGGTRQSPASVPGCRNLAAGGEVKAAVTRAYQRGFPRLVHIAPAPGRFFYGQCGTVRYAAAQFQPTQGATEGELVSLQDEGSAMKYFRASSGSDWSYVATDGFPASEGGCRAIPQIPRALATAWRNCRIAR
;
A
#
# COMPACT_ATOMS: atom_id res chain seq x y z
N MET A 1 -24.13 22.23 53.50
CA MET A 1 -23.69 23.63 53.65
C MET A 1 -22.91 23.99 52.40
N SER A 2 -23.51 24.83 51.58
CA SER A 2 -22.99 25.30 50.30
C SER A 2 -22.18 26.59 50.48
N GLY A 3 -21.16 26.79 49.64
CA GLY A 3 -20.60 28.12 49.33
C GLY A 3 -19.09 28.10 49.09
N PHE A 4 -18.49 28.91 48.21
CA PHE A 4 -18.91 29.73 47.05
C PHE A 4 -17.61 30.34 46.46
N ARG A 5 -17.52 30.46 45.13
CA ARG A 5 -16.72 31.46 44.33
C ARG A 5 -15.19 31.30 44.36
N GLY A 6 -14.38 31.59 43.33
CA GLY A 6 -14.46 32.12 41.95
C GLY A 6 -13.08 31.85 41.32
N VAL A 7 -12.82 31.92 40.01
CA VAL A 7 -12.70 33.12 39.18
C VAL A 7 -12.69 32.68 37.70
N SER A 8 -13.51 33.34 36.89
CA SER A 8 -13.47 33.29 35.42
C SER A 8 -12.33 34.16 34.90
N VAL A 9 -11.56 33.68 33.92
CA VAL A 9 -10.76 34.54 33.05
C VAL A 9 -11.21 34.31 31.61
N ALA A 10 -11.97 35.27 31.11
CA ALA A 10 -12.21 35.47 29.69
C ALA A 10 -11.06 36.33 29.14
N ALA A 11 -10.47 35.91 28.02
CA ALA A 11 -9.63 36.77 27.20
C ALA A 11 -9.98 36.52 25.72
N ALA A 12 -10.22 37.62 25.02
CA ALA A 12 -10.89 37.70 23.73
C ALA A 12 -9.94 37.64 22.53
N LEU A 13 -10.51 37.14 21.42
CA LEU A 13 -10.36 37.47 19.99
C LEU A 13 -9.24 38.40 19.51
N LEU A 14 -8.55 37.96 18.44
CA LEU A 14 -8.10 38.70 17.23
C LEU A 14 -7.36 37.66 16.36
N GLY A 15 -7.78 37.30 15.14
CA GLY A 15 -7.98 38.13 13.96
C GLY A 15 -6.80 37.93 13.01
N GLY A 16 -6.99 37.21 11.89
CA GLY A 16 -5.92 36.98 10.92
C GLY A 16 -6.30 36.10 9.74
N VAL A 17 -7.08 36.64 8.80
CA VAL A 17 -7.25 36.11 7.44
C VAL A 17 -6.21 36.79 6.56
N LEU A 18 -5.28 36.02 5.99
CA LEU A 18 -4.40 36.49 4.90
C LEU A 18 -4.85 35.78 3.61
N LEU A 19 -5.61 36.51 2.81
CA LEU A 19 -5.79 36.27 1.38
C LEU A 19 -4.78 37.18 0.65
N LEU A 20 -3.85 36.60 -0.09
CA LEU A 20 -3.13 37.29 -1.18
C LEU A 20 -3.20 36.41 -2.44
N THR A 21 -4.11 36.71 -3.37
CA THR A 21 -3.95 37.58 -4.56
C THR A 21 -3.07 36.95 -5.63
N GLY A 22 -3.74 36.49 -6.70
CA GLY A 22 -3.12 35.98 -7.91
C GLY A 22 -2.61 37.10 -8.82
N CYS A 23 -1.63 36.74 -9.66
CA CYS A 23 -1.21 37.54 -10.80
C CYS A 23 -1.86 36.97 -12.06
N THR A 24 -2.95 37.60 -12.51
CA THR A 24 -3.44 37.45 -13.88
C THR A 24 -2.93 38.64 -14.69
N GLY A 25 -2.05 38.39 -15.65
CA GLY A 25 -1.62 39.38 -16.63
C GLY A 25 -2.74 39.64 -17.64
N SER A 26 -3.20 40.89 -17.71
CA SER A 26 -4.12 41.39 -18.72
C SER A 26 -3.41 41.58 -20.06
N SER A 27 -4.10 41.23 -21.15
CA SER A 27 -3.94 41.86 -22.45
C SER A 27 -5.31 41.95 -23.13
N ASP A 28 -5.50 43.10 -23.76
CA ASP A 28 -6.76 43.76 -24.10
C ASP A 28 -7.64 43.13 -25.20
N SER A 29 -8.95 43.32 -25.00
CA SER A 29 -9.95 43.86 -25.91
C SER A 29 -10.01 43.42 -27.38
N ALA A 30 -11.10 42.74 -27.77
CA ALA A 30 -12.05 43.24 -28.79
C ALA A 30 -13.29 42.33 -28.91
N ALA A 31 -14.46 42.96 -29.00
CA ALA A 31 -15.75 42.34 -29.26
C ALA A 31 -15.93 41.99 -30.75
N ALA A 32 -16.56 40.85 -31.05
CA ALA A 32 -17.39 40.67 -32.25
C ALA A 32 -18.23 39.38 -32.17
N THR A 33 -19.55 39.57 -32.22
CA THR A 33 -20.59 38.82 -32.96
C THR A 33 -20.51 37.29 -33.13
N ALA A 34 -21.67 36.69 -32.83
CA ALA A 34 -22.12 35.34 -33.16
C ALA A 34 -21.70 34.82 -34.54
N THR A 35 -21.50 33.50 -34.64
CA THR A 35 -22.07 32.60 -35.68
C THR A 35 -21.52 31.18 -35.46
N SER A 36 -22.41 30.20 -35.29
CA SER A 36 -22.09 28.78 -35.54
C SER A 36 -21.94 28.57 -37.05
N PRO A 37 -20.89 27.86 -37.47
CA PRO A 37 -21.13 26.73 -38.37
C PRO A 37 -20.18 25.54 -38.10
N SER A 38 -20.71 24.31 -38.20
CA SER A 38 -19.90 23.18 -38.69
C SER A 38 -19.63 23.38 -40.18
N PRO A 39 -18.44 23.00 -40.67
CA PRO A 39 -18.38 21.84 -41.57
C PRO A 39 -17.07 21.00 -41.53
N LYS A 40 -17.25 19.72 -41.89
CA LYS A 40 -16.44 18.82 -42.75
C LYS A 40 -14.92 19.01 -42.93
N ALA A 41 -14.21 17.93 -42.58
CA ALA A 41 -13.40 17.03 -43.43
C ALA A 41 -12.08 17.48 -44.12
N SER A 42 -11.15 16.50 -44.13
CA SER A 42 -9.99 16.29 -45.03
C SER A 42 -8.77 17.18 -44.81
N ALA A 43 -7.51 16.74 -44.98
CA ALA A 43 -6.90 15.44 -45.25
C ALA A 43 -5.36 15.61 -45.11
N SER A 44 -4.68 14.47 -44.93
CA SER A 44 -3.34 14.07 -45.42
C SER A 44 -2.12 14.99 -45.35
N ALA A 45 -1.06 14.46 -44.73
CA ALA A 45 0.28 14.22 -45.33
C ALA A 45 1.03 13.31 -44.33
N GLU A 46 1.18 11.99 -44.55
CA GLU A 46 2.11 11.33 -45.49
C GLU A 46 3.53 11.90 -45.48
N VAL A 47 4.44 11.17 -44.82
CA VAL A 47 5.82 10.98 -45.28
C VAL A 47 6.19 9.51 -45.13
N SER A 48 6.31 8.87 -46.29
CA SER A 48 6.86 7.54 -46.52
C SER A 48 8.36 7.61 -46.76
N ALA A 49 9.10 6.60 -46.30
CA ALA A 49 10.11 5.85 -47.07
C ALA A 49 10.54 4.61 -46.22
N ASP A 50 10.27 3.35 -46.61
CA ASP A 50 10.98 2.51 -47.62
C ASP A 50 12.45 2.22 -47.18
N VAL A 51 13.06 1.02 -47.14
CA VAL A 51 12.80 -0.34 -47.67
C VAL A 51 13.72 -1.31 -46.90
N SER A 52 13.32 -2.57 -46.68
CA SER A 52 14.03 -3.77 -47.20
C SER A 52 13.77 -5.03 -46.40
N ALA A 53 13.14 -5.97 -47.10
CA ALA A 53 12.87 -7.34 -46.76
C ALA A 53 14.13 -8.22 -46.82
N SER A 54 14.06 -9.35 -46.13
CA SER A 54 14.75 -10.57 -46.54
C SER A 54 13.87 -11.76 -46.20
N ALA A 55 13.53 -12.52 -47.26
CA ALA A 55 12.83 -13.79 -47.22
C ALA A 55 13.82 -14.93 -47.52
N GLY A 56 13.50 -16.13 -47.04
CA GLY A 56 14.15 -17.40 -47.38
C GLY A 56 14.56 -18.17 -46.13
N ALA A 57 14.28 -19.47 -45.95
CA ALA A 57 13.76 -20.47 -46.87
C ALA A 57 13.22 -21.69 -46.08
N SER A 58 12.37 -22.47 -46.76
CA SER A 58 11.85 -23.79 -46.40
C SER A 58 12.92 -24.84 -46.06
N GLY A 59 12.55 -25.84 -45.26
CA GLY A 59 13.32 -27.08 -45.12
C GLY A 59 12.67 -28.15 -44.23
N SER A 60 11.87 -29.01 -44.88
CA SER A 60 11.65 -30.46 -44.68
C SER A 60 11.69 -31.14 -43.28
N ALA A 61 10.63 -31.92 -43.01
CA ALA A 61 10.55 -33.06 -42.08
C ALA A 61 11.08 -34.37 -42.74
N PRO A 62 10.95 -35.60 -42.17
CA PRO A 62 11.14 -36.16 -40.81
C PRO A 62 12.23 -37.29 -40.81
N PRO A 63 12.44 -38.14 -39.76
CA PRO A 63 11.67 -39.40 -39.63
C PRO A 63 11.43 -39.92 -38.18
N SER A 64 10.74 -41.07 -38.16
CA SER A 64 10.03 -41.83 -37.11
C SER A 64 10.82 -42.51 -35.97
N ALA A 65 10.02 -42.95 -34.98
CA ALA A 65 9.99 -44.29 -34.33
C ALA A 65 10.50 -44.45 -32.88
N SER A 66 9.50 -44.60 -31.99
CA SER A 66 9.29 -45.63 -30.95
C SER A 66 10.43 -46.12 -30.05
N SER A 67 10.21 -46.04 -28.74
CA SER A 67 10.60 -47.08 -27.78
C SER A 67 9.72 -47.04 -26.52
N SER A 68 9.07 -48.18 -26.27
CA SER A 68 8.28 -48.52 -25.09
C SER A 68 9.07 -48.45 -23.78
N GLY A 69 8.39 -48.13 -22.68
CA GLY A 69 8.96 -48.24 -21.34
C GLY A 69 7.92 -48.04 -20.25
N SER A 70 7.24 -49.13 -19.88
CA SER A 70 6.40 -49.26 -18.68
C SER A 70 7.10 -48.78 -17.42
N ALA A 71 6.39 -48.01 -16.59
CA ALA A 71 6.15 -48.34 -15.18
C ALA A 71 5.38 -47.21 -14.49
N ALA A 72 4.14 -47.51 -14.07
CA ALA A 72 3.40 -46.72 -13.11
C ALA A 72 4.01 -46.87 -11.71
N PRO A 73 4.20 -45.77 -10.95
CA PRO A 73 4.29 -45.84 -9.51
C PRO A 73 2.93 -45.52 -8.88
N ARG A 74 2.39 -46.50 -8.15
CA ARG A 74 1.32 -46.38 -7.14
C ARG A 74 1.48 -45.10 -6.30
N PRO A 75 0.43 -44.27 -6.10
CA PRO A 75 0.41 -43.37 -4.97
C PRO A 75 0.24 -44.19 -3.69
N SER A 76 1.33 -44.39 -2.95
CA SER A 76 1.23 -44.84 -1.55
C SER A 76 0.76 -43.67 -0.71
N SER A 77 -0.51 -43.69 -0.34
CA SER A 77 -1.08 -42.90 0.73
C SER A 77 -0.37 -43.22 2.05
N ARG A 78 0.59 -42.37 2.43
CA ARG A 78 1.02 -42.24 3.83
C ARG A 78 0.53 -40.91 4.36
N SER A 79 -0.60 -40.98 5.04
CA SER A 79 -1.02 -40.00 6.04
C SER A 79 0.00 -40.02 7.19
N THR A 80 1.07 -39.27 7.05
CA THR A 80 1.90 -38.89 8.20
C THR A 80 1.38 -37.55 8.69
N THR A 81 0.48 -37.62 9.66
CA THR A 81 0.12 -36.52 10.55
C THR A 81 1.41 -35.84 11.02
N PRO A 82 1.66 -34.56 10.71
CA PRO A 82 2.76 -33.86 11.34
C PRO A 82 2.41 -33.73 12.80
N LYS A 83 3.08 -34.50 13.65
CA LYS A 83 3.14 -34.26 15.09
C LYS A 83 3.69 -32.85 15.24
N ALA A 84 2.82 -31.90 15.56
CA ALA A 84 3.20 -30.54 15.88
C ALA A 84 4.06 -30.58 17.15
N THR A 85 5.37 -30.70 16.97
CA THR A 85 6.34 -30.44 18.03
C THR A 85 6.15 -28.98 18.40
N GLY A 86 5.56 -28.74 19.57
CA GLY A 86 5.28 -27.44 20.11
C GLY A 86 6.57 -26.65 20.28
N GLY A 87 6.98 -25.96 19.22
CA GLY A 87 7.82 -24.79 19.33
C GLY A 87 7.01 -23.79 20.14
N THR A 88 7.52 -23.42 21.30
CA THR A 88 6.96 -22.40 22.18
C THR A 88 6.82 -21.11 21.37
N ARG A 89 5.67 -20.95 20.72
CA ARG A 89 5.27 -19.74 20.02
C ARG A 89 5.19 -18.69 21.11
N GLN A 90 6.24 -17.87 21.23
CA GLN A 90 6.33 -16.81 22.23
C GLN A 90 5.01 -16.04 22.20
N SER A 91 4.18 -16.31 23.20
CA SER A 91 2.92 -15.61 23.38
C SER A 91 3.32 -14.16 23.63
N PRO A 92 2.90 -13.21 22.78
CA PRO A 92 3.48 -11.89 22.84
C PRO A 92 3.05 -11.23 24.14
N ALA A 93 4.01 -10.53 24.76
CA ALA A 93 3.80 -9.80 26.01
C ALA A 93 2.51 -8.97 25.92
N SER A 94 1.50 -9.39 26.69
CA SER A 94 0.28 -8.62 26.85
C SER A 94 0.60 -7.46 27.78
N VAL A 95 0.52 -6.24 27.24
CA VAL A 95 0.70 -5.01 28.01
C VAL A 95 -0.70 -4.59 28.48
N PRO A 96 -0.90 -4.00 29.67
CA PRO A 96 -2.24 -3.64 30.13
C PRO A 96 -3.02 -2.85 29.07
N GLY A 97 -4.16 -3.38 28.64
CA GLY A 97 -5.04 -2.78 27.63
C GLY A 97 -4.65 -3.02 26.16
N CYS A 98 -3.47 -3.57 25.86
CA CYS A 98 -2.97 -3.81 24.50
C CYS A 98 -2.40 -5.22 24.31
N ARG A 99 -2.73 -5.86 23.20
CA ARG A 99 -2.21 -7.19 22.83
C ARG A 99 -1.70 -7.20 21.40
N ASN A 100 -0.55 -7.84 21.20
CA ASN A 100 -0.08 -8.21 19.88
C ASN A 100 -0.85 -9.44 19.38
N LEU A 101 -1.13 -9.48 18.09
CA LEU A 101 -1.99 -10.49 17.48
C LEU A 101 -1.31 -11.10 16.25
N ALA A 102 -1.63 -12.36 15.99
CA ALA A 102 -1.22 -12.98 14.72
C ALA A 102 -2.08 -12.43 13.58
N ALA A 103 -1.43 -11.98 12.51
CA ALA A 103 -2.11 -11.50 11.31
C ALA A 103 -2.40 -12.64 10.34
N GLY A 104 -3.69 -12.96 10.16
CA GLY A 104 -4.16 -13.85 9.09
C GLY A 104 -4.16 -13.19 7.71
N GLY A 105 -4.39 -13.98 6.67
CA GLY A 105 -4.44 -13.50 5.28
C GLY A 105 -5.49 -12.42 5.05
N GLU A 106 -6.66 -12.55 5.69
CA GLU A 106 -7.75 -11.56 5.58
C GLU A 106 -7.36 -10.18 6.13
N VAL A 107 -6.68 -10.14 7.27
CA VAL A 107 -6.22 -8.87 7.88
C VAL A 107 -5.19 -8.21 6.96
N LYS A 108 -4.24 -8.99 6.44
CA LYS A 108 -3.24 -8.49 5.49
C LYS A 108 -3.90 -7.95 4.23
N ALA A 109 -4.83 -8.69 3.63
CA ALA A 109 -5.56 -8.26 2.44
C ALA A 109 -6.40 -7.01 2.69
N ALA A 110 -7.06 -6.90 3.84
CA ALA A 110 -7.86 -5.72 4.20
C ALA A 110 -6.98 -4.47 4.39
N VAL A 111 -5.81 -4.62 5.01
CA VAL A 111 -4.82 -3.54 5.15
C VAL A 111 -4.24 -3.15 3.79
N THR A 112 -3.93 -4.11 2.91
CA THR A 112 -3.50 -3.82 1.52
C THR A 112 -4.56 -3.01 0.77
N ARG A 113 -5.83 -3.43 0.81
CA ARG A 113 -6.93 -2.66 0.18
C ARG A 113 -7.04 -1.25 0.76
N ALA A 114 -6.84 -1.09 2.05
CA ALA A 114 -6.84 0.23 2.69
C ALA A 114 -5.71 1.13 2.19
N TYR A 115 -4.53 0.56 1.97
CA TYR A 115 -3.41 1.30 1.39
C TYR A 115 -3.67 1.67 -0.08
N GLN A 116 -4.22 0.75 -0.86
CA GLN A 116 -4.58 0.97 -2.27
C GLN A 116 -5.61 2.07 -2.48
N ARG A 117 -6.52 2.30 -1.53
CA ARG A 117 -7.44 3.46 -1.60
C ARG A 117 -6.70 4.80 -1.60
N GLY A 118 -5.58 4.89 -0.89
CA GLY A 118 -4.73 6.09 -0.88
C GLY A 118 -3.75 6.15 -2.05
N PHE A 119 -3.39 4.98 -2.60
CA PHE A 119 -2.44 4.85 -3.70
C PHE A 119 -2.98 3.91 -4.80
N PRO A 120 -3.97 4.36 -5.59
CA PRO A 120 -4.68 3.49 -6.54
C PRO A 120 -3.79 2.87 -7.63
N ARG A 121 -2.64 3.49 -7.90
CA ARG A 121 -1.64 2.99 -8.86
C ARG A 121 -0.87 1.75 -8.38
N LEU A 122 -0.89 1.46 -7.07
CA LEU A 122 -0.14 0.35 -6.48
C LEU A 122 -1.03 -0.90 -6.36
N VAL A 123 -1.27 -1.57 -7.48
CA VAL A 123 -2.20 -2.71 -7.53
C VAL A 123 -1.48 -4.02 -7.16
N HIS A 124 -0.24 -4.19 -7.63
CA HIS A 124 0.53 -5.41 -7.45
C HIS A 124 1.44 -5.34 -6.23
N ILE A 125 0.83 -5.28 -5.05
CA ILE A 125 1.54 -5.17 -3.77
C ILE A 125 1.03 -6.14 -2.71
N ALA A 126 1.93 -6.53 -1.82
CA ALA A 126 1.59 -7.29 -0.62
C ALA A 126 2.49 -6.86 0.54
N PRO A 127 2.06 -7.07 1.80
CA PRO A 127 2.93 -6.86 2.94
C PRO A 127 4.17 -7.75 2.83
N ALA A 128 5.34 -7.16 2.99
CA ALA A 128 6.59 -7.88 2.94
C ALA A 128 6.67 -8.93 4.07
N PRO A 129 7.18 -10.15 3.80
CA PRO A 129 7.32 -11.19 4.81
C PRO A 129 8.13 -10.70 6.02
N GLY A 130 7.63 -10.94 7.24
CA GLY A 130 8.27 -10.48 8.48
C GLY A 130 8.19 -8.96 8.73
N ARG A 131 7.52 -8.20 7.86
CA ARG A 131 7.37 -6.73 7.95
C ARG A 131 5.92 -6.31 8.18
N PHE A 132 5.15 -7.16 8.85
CA PHE A 132 3.75 -6.90 9.19
C PHE A 132 3.51 -7.13 10.68
N PHE A 133 3.03 -6.09 11.36
CA PHE A 133 2.69 -6.09 12.77
C PHE A 133 1.20 -5.86 12.92
N TYR A 134 0.57 -6.56 13.87
CA TYR A 134 -0.86 -6.47 14.10
C TYR A 134 -1.18 -6.62 15.57
N GLY A 135 -2.18 -5.89 16.04
CA GLY A 135 -2.53 -5.88 17.44
C GLY A 135 -3.74 -5.03 17.71
N GLN A 136 -4.11 -4.99 18.97
CA GLN A 136 -5.35 -4.36 19.41
C GLN A 136 -5.16 -3.73 20.78
N CYS A 137 -5.69 -2.53 20.95
CA CYS A 137 -5.85 -1.89 22.25
C CYS A 137 -7.32 -1.51 22.43
N GLY A 138 -7.96 -2.01 23.50
CA GLY A 138 -9.40 -1.85 23.68
C GLY A 138 -10.18 -2.36 22.45
N THR A 139 -10.99 -1.49 21.83
CA THR A 139 -11.79 -1.78 20.62
C THR A 139 -11.10 -1.38 19.30
N VAL A 140 -9.88 -0.85 19.35
CA VAL A 140 -9.16 -0.37 18.17
C VAL A 140 -8.07 -1.37 17.78
N ARG A 141 -8.11 -1.78 16.52
CA ARG A 141 -7.08 -2.60 15.87
C ARG A 141 -6.07 -1.69 15.20
N TYR A 142 -4.82 -2.10 15.25
CA TYR A 142 -3.70 -1.40 14.64
C TYR A 142 -2.87 -2.36 13.80
N ALA A 143 -2.35 -1.87 12.69
CA ALA A 143 -1.40 -2.59 11.87
C ALA A 143 -0.25 -1.68 11.44
N ALA A 144 0.93 -2.25 11.29
CA ALA A 144 2.06 -1.63 10.63
C ALA A 144 2.55 -2.58 9.53
N ALA A 145 2.74 -2.08 8.32
CA ALA A 145 3.12 -2.88 7.17
C ALA A 145 4.12 -2.15 6.28
N GLN A 146 5.21 -2.82 5.92
CA GLN A 146 6.01 -2.46 4.75
C GLN A 146 5.49 -3.26 3.56
N PHE A 147 5.38 -2.63 2.38
CA PHE A 147 4.85 -3.28 1.19
C PHE A 147 5.97 -3.57 0.19
N GLN A 148 5.84 -4.71 -0.49
CA GLN A 148 6.72 -5.10 -1.59
C GLN A 148 5.89 -5.37 -2.84
N PRO A 149 6.50 -5.26 -4.03
CA PRO A 149 5.84 -5.65 -5.27
C PRO A 149 5.52 -7.15 -5.27
N THR A 150 4.43 -7.51 -5.92
CA THR A 150 4.06 -8.90 -6.23
C THR A 150 4.30 -9.20 -7.70
N GLN A 151 4.11 -10.46 -8.09
CA GLN A 151 4.08 -10.85 -9.50
C GLN A 151 3.08 -9.97 -10.26
N GLY A 152 3.49 -9.52 -11.46
CA GLY A 152 2.68 -8.64 -12.31
C GLY A 152 2.90 -7.14 -12.09
N ALA A 153 3.71 -6.74 -11.11
CA ALA A 153 4.04 -5.34 -10.90
C ALA A 153 4.67 -4.71 -12.16
N THR A 154 4.09 -3.61 -12.60
CA THR A 154 4.58 -2.81 -13.73
C THR A 154 5.83 -2.04 -13.35
N GLU A 155 6.62 -1.60 -14.34
CA GLU A 155 7.80 -0.76 -14.09
C GLU A 155 7.46 0.52 -13.30
N GLY A 156 6.34 1.16 -13.63
CA GLY A 156 5.84 2.33 -12.90
C GLY A 156 5.52 2.03 -11.43
N GLU A 157 4.98 0.84 -11.13
CA GLU A 157 4.75 0.40 -9.75
C GLU A 157 6.06 0.12 -9.02
N LEU A 158 7.04 -0.50 -9.69
CA LEU A 158 8.35 -0.77 -9.10
C LEU A 158 9.07 0.53 -8.70
N VAL A 159 9.05 1.55 -9.57
CA VAL A 159 9.60 2.88 -9.25
C VAL A 159 8.84 3.52 -8.09
N SER A 160 7.51 3.51 -8.15
CA SER A 160 6.68 4.08 -7.09
C SER A 160 6.93 3.45 -5.72
N LEU A 161 7.25 2.14 -5.68
CA LEU A 161 7.53 1.41 -4.45
C LEU A 161 8.94 1.64 -3.89
N GLN A 162 9.88 2.18 -4.66
CA GLN A 162 11.19 2.55 -4.12
C GLN A 162 11.04 3.67 -3.10
N ASP A 163 10.23 4.67 -3.46
CA ASP A 163 9.92 5.80 -2.59
C ASP A 163 8.88 5.39 -1.53
N GLU A 164 7.75 4.82 -1.97
CA GLU A 164 6.61 4.58 -1.08
C GLU A 164 6.69 3.26 -0.31
N GLY A 165 7.16 2.19 -0.94
CA GLY A 165 7.10 0.82 -0.41
C GLY A 165 8.15 0.52 0.66
N SER A 166 9.25 1.27 0.67
CA SER A 166 10.35 1.11 1.63
C SER A 166 9.99 1.61 3.03
N ALA A 167 9.06 2.56 3.16
CA ALA A 167 8.63 3.08 4.47
C ALA A 167 7.57 2.18 5.11
N MET A 168 7.62 2.04 6.44
CA MET A 168 6.54 1.38 7.20
C MET A 168 5.29 2.25 7.14
N LYS A 169 4.15 1.64 6.79
CA LYS A 169 2.84 2.29 6.76
C LYS A 169 2.01 1.84 7.96
N TYR A 170 1.28 2.77 8.55
CA TYR A 170 0.51 2.56 9.78
C TYR A 170 -0.97 2.68 9.51
N PHE A 171 -1.74 1.79 10.12
CA PHE A 171 -3.19 1.68 9.93
C PHE A 171 -3.90 1.49 11.27
N ARG A 172 -5.14 1.97 11.33
CA ARG A 172 -6.06 1.69 12.43
C ARG A 172 -7.43 1.28 11.91
N ALA A 173 -8.16 0.51 12.70
CA ALA A 173 -9.57 0.20 12.47
C ALA A 173 -10.29 0.09 13.82
N SER A 174 -11.34 0.91 14.01
CA SER A 174 -12.26 0.73 15.13
C SER A 174 -13.15 -0.49 14.92
N SER A 175 -13.77 -0.98 16.00
CA SER A 175 -14.77 -2.05 15.91
C SER A 175 -15.88 -1.66 14.92
N GLY A 176 -16.15 -2.52 13.94
CA GLY A 176 -17.17 -2.28 12.91
C GLY A 176 -16.76 -1.29 11.81
N SER A 177 -15.55 -0.72 11.84
CA SER A 177 -15.04 0.17 10.80
C SER A 177 -14.00 -0.51 9.92
N ASP A 178 -13.87 -0.01 8.69
CA ASP A 178 -12.79 -0.36 7.79
C ASP A 178 -11.43 0.16 8.28
N TRP A 179 -10.37 -0.44 7.73
CA TRP A 179 -9.01 0.03 7.93
C TRP A 179 -8.79 1.41 7.30
N SER A 180 -8.18 2.31 8.05
CA SER A 180 -7.72 3.61 7.58
C SER A 180 -6.20 3.71 7.70
N TYR A 181 -5.55 4.22 6.65
CA TYR A 181 -4.16 4.66 6.72
C TYR A 181 -4.06 5.90 7.64
N VAL A 182 -3.05 5.93 8.52
CA VAL A 182 -2.90 7.02 9.50
C VAL A 182 -1.54 7.71 9.49
N ALA A 183 -0.49 7.02 9.07
CA ALA A 183 0.86 7.57 9.01
C ALA A 183 1.76 6.68 8.16
N THR A 184 2.88 7.25 7.71
CA THR A 184 4.07 6.54 7.22
C THR A 184 5.24 6.92 8.11
N ASP A 185 6.24 6.05 8.19
CA ASP A 185 7.55 6.49 8.67
C ASP A 185 8.05 7.65 7.79
N GLY A 186 8.72 8.61 8.41
CA GLY A 186 9.42 9.68 7.70
C GLY A 186 10.66 9.16 6.97
N PHE A 187 11.26 10.02 6.15
CA PHE A 187 12.55 9.77 5.53
C PHE A 187 13.58 10.81 6.04
N PRO A 188 14.69 10.39 6.68
CA PRO A 188 15.01 9.02 7.05
C PRO A 188 14.04 8.45 8.09
N ALA A 189 13.96 7.11 8.16
CA ALA A 189 13.12 6.44 9.17
C ALA A 189 13.56 6.86 10.58
N SER A 190 12.59 7.17 11.44
CA SER A 190 12.87 7.56 12.82
C SER A 190 13.58 6.43 13.57
N GLU A 191 14.61 6.77 14.36
CA GLU A 191 15.23 5.81 15.28
C GLU A 191 14.21 5.22 16.28
N GLY A 192 13.15 5.98 16.59
CA GLY A 192 12.06 5.53 17.45
C GLY A 192 11.16 4.46 16.82
N GLY A 193 11.25 4.22 15.50
CA GLY A 193 10.35 3.33 14.77
C GLY A 193 8.90 3.65 15.06
N CYS A 194 8.05 2.63 15.24
CA CYS A 194 6.62 2.88 15.46
C CYS A 194 6.26 3.51 16.80
N ARG A 195 7.20 3.65 17.75
CA ARG A 195 6.99 4.46 18.95
C ARG A 195 6.98 5.96 18.64
N ALA A 196 7.58 6.38 17.52
CA ALA A 196 7.58 7.77 17.08
C ALA A 196 6.24 8.20 16.46
N ILE A 197 5.33 7.26 16.20
CA ILE A 197 4.03 7.52 15.56
C ILE A 197 2.97 7.79 16.64
N PRO A 198 2.47 9.03 16.79
CA PRO A 198 1.55 9.36 17.88
C PRO A 198 0.24 8.57 17.86
N GLN A 199 -0.17 8.09 16.68
CA GLN A 199 -1.40 7.32 16.47
C GLN A 199 -1.26 5.86 16.93
N ILE A 200 -0.04 5.36 17.19
CA ILE A 200 0.20 4.01 17.68
C ILE A 200 0.37 4.04 19.21
N PRO A 201 -0.45 3.30 19.97
CA PRO A 201 -0.30 3.23 21.42
C PRO A 201 1.09 2.73 21.82
N ARG A 202 1.76 3.43 22.75
CA ARG A 202 3.12 3.09 23.20
C ARG A 202 3.26 1.63 23.65
N ALA A 203 2.28 1.14 24.40
CA ALA A 203 2.22 -0.25 24.85
C ALA A 203 2.29 -1.25 23.68
N LEU A 204 1.60 -0.96 22.58
CA LEU A 204 1.59 -1.80 21.40
C LEU A 204 2.88 -1.67 20.59
N ALA A 205 3.41 -0.46 20.44
CA ALA A 205 4.72 -0.24 19.84
C ALA A 205 5.82 -1.04 20.56
N THR A 206 5.80 -1.06 21.90
CA THR A 206 6.71 -1.89 22.70
C THR A 206 6.51 -3.38 22.43
N ALA A 207 5.28 -3.87 22.36
CA ALA A 207 4.98 -5.27 22.03
C ALA A 207 5.47 -5.66 20.62
N TRP A 208 5.54 -4.70 19.70
CA TRP A 208 6.11 -4.86 18.36
C TRP A 208 7.61 -4.57 18.28
N ARG A 209 8.30 -4.39 19.41
CA ARG A 209 9.72 -3.99 19.47
C ARG A 209 10.02 -2.74 18.63
N ASN A 210 9.13 -1.76 18.73
CA ASN A 210 9.14 -0.51 17.97
C ASN A 210 9.16 -0.73 16.45
N CYS A 211 8.60 -1.85 15.98
CA CYS A 211 8.53 -2.22 14.57
C CYS A 211 9.92 -2.35 13.91
N ARG A 212 10.95 -2.55 14.74
CA ARG A 212 12.30 -2.84 14.29
C ARG A 212 12.36 -4.29 13.86
N ILE A 213 12.92 -4.51 12.68
CA ILE A 213 13.20 -5.86 12.20
C ILE A 213 14.63 -6.19 12.55
N ALA A 214 14.84 -7.36 13.14
CA ALA A 214 16.18 -7.89 13.38
C ALA A 214 16.91 -7.93 12.03
N ARG A 215 18.05 -7.26 11.96
CA ARG A 215 18.95 -7.36 10.80
C ARG A 215 19.73 -8.67 10.88
#